data_AF-A0A6M3IPA5-F1
#
_entry.id   AF-A0A6M3IPA5-F1
#
_cell.length_a   1.000
_cell.length_b   1.000
_cell.length_c   1.000
_cell.angle_alpha   90.00
_cell.angle_beta   90.00
_cell.angle_gamma   90.00
#
_symmetry.space_group_name_H-M   'P 1'
#
loop_
_entity.id
_entity.type
_entity.pdbx_description
1 polymer ?
#
loop_
_entity_poly.entity_id
_entity_poly.type
_entity_poly.pdbx_seq_one_letter_code
_entity_poly.pdbx_strand_id
1 'polypeptide(L)'
;MISIGKERDHKDFEIDIDNLHIEWLKQPVICDKYVRLAADAEKEKAQVRARLDEEIRAADPKVSEAKMKALIDADEHYIAACHRCSLADGDMKSVSHRKESLVNEVTLWLAGYFATTGLPKTVDGFDPEKVALERTAGKIRGRLNRGKE
;
A
#
# COMPACT_ATOMS: atom_id res chain seq x y z
N MET A 1 -18.03 11.76 -18.38
CA MET A 1 -17.83 11.81 -16.92
C MET A 1 -17.74 10.38 -16.43
N ILE A 2 -16.53 9.90 -16.12
CA ILE A 2 -16.35 8.56 -15.54
C ILE A 2 -16.75 8.68 -14.06
N SER A 3 -17.80 7.96 -13.65
CA SER A 3 -18.33 7.98 -12.29
C SER A 3 -17.39 7.23 -11.33
N ILE A 4 -16.36 7.92 -10.82
CA ILE A 4 -15.32 7.39 -9.91
C ILE A 4 -15.86 7.04 -8.51
N GLY A 5 -17.12 7.37 -8.21
CA GLY A 5 -17.75 7.03 -6.93
C GLY A 5 -18.08 5.54 -6.73
N LYS A 6 -17.97 4.70 -7.76
CA LYS A 6 -18.39 3.29 -7.71
C LYS A 6 -17.26 2.27 -7.50
N GLU A 7 -15.99 2.67 -7.52
CA GLU A 7 -14.86 1.73 -7.62
C GLU A 7 -14.10 1.48 -6.31
N ARG A 8 -14.22 2.38 -5.33
CA ARG A 8 -13.61 2.21 -4.01
C ARG A 8 -14.56 1.42 -3.11
N ASP A 9 -14.26 0.15 -2.91
CA ASP A 9 -14.96 -0.67 -1.93
C ASP A 9 -14.08 -0.78 -0.69
N HIS A 10 -14.54 -0.22 0.43
CA HIS A 10 -13.81 -0.29 1.70
C HIS A 10 -13.56 -1.74 2.15
N LYS A 11 -14.39 -2.69 1.69
CA LYS A 11 -14.23 -4.11 1.96
C LYS A 11 -12.98 -4.72 1.35
N ASP A 12 -12.42 -4.10 0.30
CA ASP A 12 -11.16 -4.56 -0.28
C ASP A 12 -9.99 -4.44 0.71
N PHE A 13 -10.13 -3.64 1.78
CA PHE A 13 -9.12 -3.48 2.83
C PHE A 13 -9.37 -4.37 4.05
N GLU A 14 -10.54 -4.97 4.17
CA GLU A 14 -10.86 -5.90 5.26
C GLU A 14 -10.23 -7.27 4.98
N ILE A 15 -9.81 -7.96 6.03
CA ILE A 15 -9.26 -9.33 5.95
C ILE A 15 -10.25 -10.26 6.64
N ASP A 16 -10.74 -11.25 5.90
CA ASP A 16 -11.53 -12.34 6.45
C ASP A 16 -10.59 -13.39 7.07
N ILE A 17 -10.54 -13.40 8.40
CA ILE A 17 -9.66 -14.26 9.21
C ILE A 17 -10.08 -15.74 9.11
N ASP A 18 -11.37 -16.02 8.86
CA ASP A 18 -11.85 -17.40 8.75
C ASP A 18 -11.51 -18.01 7.38
N ASN A 19 -11.19 -17.16 6.39
CA ASN A 19 -10.94 -17.55 5.01
C ASN A 19 -9.59 -17.03 4.47
N LEU A 20 -8.53 -17.05 5.30
CA LEU A 20 -7.20 -16.53 4.92
C LEU A 20 -6.65 -17.08 3.59
N HIS A 21 -6.91 -18.33 3.26
CA HIS A 21 -6.49 -18.96 2.00
C HIS A 21 -7.16 -18.32 0.77
N ILE A 22 -8.44 -17.96 0.88
CA ILE A 22 -9.17 -17.23 -0.16
C ILE A 22 -8.64 -15.79 -0.23
N GLU A 23 -8.44 -15.14 0.92
CA GLU A 23 -7.90 -13.78 0.98
C GLU A 23 -6.51 -13.66 0.37
N TRP A 24 -5.68 -14.70 0.52
CA TRP A 24 -4.37 -14.79 -0.13
C TRP A 24 -4.47 -14.80 -1.66
N LEU A 25 -5.43 -15.55 -2.20
CA LEU A 25 -5.67 -15.63 -3.65
C LEU A 25 -6.29 -14.34 -4.22
N LYS A 26 -7.06 -13.59 -3.40
CA LYS A 26 -7.63 -12.29 -3.80
C LYS A 26 -6.59 -11.17 -3.84
N GLN A 27 -5.53 -11.25 -3.03
CA GLN A 27 -4.56 -10.16 -2.88
C GLN A 27 -3.96 -9.65 -4.21
N PRO A 28 -3.55 -10.50 -5.18
CA PRO A 28 -3.06 -10.04 -6.47
C PRO A 28 -4.13 -9.30 -7.30
N VAL A 29 -5.39 -9.73 -7.22
CA VAL A 29 -6.52 -9.11 -7.94
C VAL A 29 -6.81 -7.71 -7.39
N ILE A 30 -6.83 -7.59 -6.06
CA ILE A 30 -6.97 -6.29 -5.37
C ILE A 30 -5.79 -5.38 -5.76
N CYS A 31 -4.56 -5.89 -5.72
CA CYS A 31 -3.38 -5.13 -6.14
C CYS A 31 -3.49 -4.61 -7.59
N ASP A 32 -3.83 -5.48 -8.55
CA ASP A 32 -3.98 -5.09 -9.97
C ASP A 32 -5.05 -4.00 -10.14
N LYS A 33 -6.21 -4.13 -9.45
CA LYS A 33 -7.28 -3.13 -9.45
C LYS A 33 -6.76 -1.76 -9.04
N TYR A 34 -6.09 -1.66 -7.89
CA TYR A 34 -5.63 -0.37 -7.37
C TYR A 34 -4.42 0.19 -8.15
N VAL A 35 -3.57 -0.67 -8.72
CA VAL A 35 -2.51 -0.24 -9.65
C VAL A 35 -3.11 0.42 -10.89
N ARG A 36 -4.17 -0.15 -11.47
CA ARG A 36 -4.87 0.46 -12.62
C ARG A 36 -5.48 1.81 -12.26
N LEU A 37 -6.14 1.92 -11.10
CA LEU A 37 -6.71 3.18 -10.62
C LEU A 37 -5.64 4.27 -10.46
N ALA A 38 -4.48 3.91 -9.88
CA ALA A 38 -3.37 4.85 -9.75
C ALA A 38 -2.80 5.27 -11.11
N ALA A 39 -2.65 4.32 -12.05
CA ALA A 39 -2.18 4.62 -13.40
C ALA A 39 -3.15 5.52 -14.16
N ASP A 40 -4.46 5.27 -14.05
CA ASP A 40 -5.50 6.08 -14.69
C ASP A 40 -5.57 7.49 -14.11
N ALA A 41 -5.44 7.64 -12.79
CA ALA A 41 -5.38 8.94 -12.13
C ALA A 41 -4.15 9.75 -12.61
N GLU A 42 -2.97 9.13 -12.66
CA GLU A 42 -1.75 9.82 -13.10
C GLU A 42 -1.82 10.20 -14.59
N LYS A 43 -2.44 9.33 -15.41
CA LYS A 43 -2.74 9.63 -16.80
C LYS A 43 -3.69 10.82 -16.94
N GLU A 44 -4.77 10.87 -16.16
CA GLU A 44 -5.70 12.00 -16.16
C GLU A 44 -4.98 13.32 -15.80
N LYS A 45 -4.20 13.32 -14.73
CA LYS A 45 -3.40 14.48 -14.31
C LYS A 45 -2.44 14.94 -15.40
N ALA A 46 -1.75 14.02 -16.08
CA ALA A 46 -0.87 14.36 -17.19
C ALA A 46 -1.64 14.96 -18.38
N GLN A 47 -2.83 14.42 -18.70
CA GLN A 47 -3.68 14.93 -19.77
C GLN A 47 -4.21 16.33 -19.48
N VAL A 48 -4.70 16.57 -18.26
CA VAL A 48 -5.19 17.91 -17.84
C VAL A 48 -4.06 18.92 -17.90
N ARG A 49 -2.86 18.57 -17.41
CA ARG A 49 -1.69 19.44 -17.48
C ARG A 49 -1.30 19.78 -18.92
N ALA A 50 -1.25 18.79 -19.80
CA ALA A 50 -0.90 19.00 -21.21
C ALA A 50 -1.92 19.91 -21.91
N ARG A 51 -3.21 19.71 -21.64
CA ARG A 51 -4.29 20.55 -22.17
C ARG A 51 -4.15 22.01 -21.71
N LEU A 52 -3.94 22.23 -20.40
CA LEU A 52 -3.78 23.59 -19.86
C LEU A 52 -2.52 24.28 -20.39
N ASP A 53 -1.42 23.55 -20.55
CA ASP A 53 -0.19 24.07 -21.17
C ASP A 53 -0.46 24.57 -22.60
N GLU A 54 -1.19 23.80 -23.42
CA GLU A 54 -1.61 24.20 -24.77
C GLU A 54 -2.54 25.42 -24.76
N GLU A 55 -3.56 25.43 -23.91
CA GLU A 55 -4.52 26.55 -23.76
C GLU A 55 -3.82 27.85 -23.35
N ILE A 56 -2.90 27.79 -22.39
CA ILE A 56 -2.15 28.96 -21.90
C ILE A 56 -1.22 29.49 -23.00
N ARG A 57 -0.52 28.62 -23.74
CA ARG A 57 0.35 29.03 -24.86
C ARG A 57 -0.44 29.61 -26.03
N ALA A 58 -1.63 29.10 -26.29
CA ALA A 58 -2.51 29.64 -27.32
C ALA A 58 -3.01 31.06 -26.96
N ALA A 59 -3.29 31.30 -25.67
CA ALA A 59 -3.72 32.61 -25.17
C ALA A 59 -2.58 33.63 -25.09
N ASP A 60 -1.39 33.22 -24.63
CA ASP A 60 -0.20 34.06 -24.52
C ASP A 60 1.05 33.29 -24.99
N PRO A 61 1.44 33.41 -26.27
CA PRO A 61 2.61 32.71 -26.81
C PRO A 61 3.96 33.11 -26.18
N LYS A 62 4.00 34.23 -25.43
CA LYS A 62 5.22 34.74 -24.78
C LYS A 62 5.20 34.52 -23.26
N VAL A 63 4.24 33.77 -22.76
CA VAL A 63 4.16 33.42 -21.33
C VAL A 63 5.45 32.73 -20.89
N SER A 64 6.01 33.15 -19.76
CA SER A 64 7.17 32.49 -19.18
C SER A 64 6.79 31.14 -18.56
N GLU A 65 7.72 30.18 -18.54
CA GLU A 65 7.48 28.86 -17.95
C GLU A 65 7.06 28.94 -16.47
N ALA A 66 7.64 29.87 -15.71
CA ALA A 66 7.29 30.08 -14.31
C ALA A 66 5.85 30.57 -14.14
N LYS A 67 5.39 31.51 -14.99
CA LYS A 67 4.02 32.02 -14.97
C LYS A 67 3.04 30.94 -15.45
N MET A 68 3.39 30.17 -16.47
CA MET A 68 2.58 29.06 -16.96
C MET A 68 2.38 28.00 -15.87
N LYS A 69 3.46 27.60 -15.18
CA LYS A 69 3.36 26.66 -14.05
C LYS A 69 2.44 27.21 -12.96
N ALA A 70 2.58 28.47 -12.57
CA ALA A 70 1.73 29.07 -11.55
C ALA A 70 0.24 29.10 -11.95
N LEU A 71 -0.06 29.34 -13.24
CA LEU A 71 -1.42 29.29 -13.77
C LEU A 71 -1.99 27.88 -13.77
N ILE A 72 -1.22 26.88 -14.19
CA ILE A 72 -1.63 25.46 -14.16
C ILE A 72 -1.86 25.00 -12.72
N ASP A 73 -0.95 25.32 -11.81
CA ASP A 73 -1.04 24.91 -10.40
C ASP A 73 -2.24 25.57 -9.68
N ALA A 74 -2.74 26.70 -10.18
CA ALA A 74 -3.94 27.37 -9.68
C ALA A 74 -5.25 26.90 -10.34
N ASP A 75 -5.18 26.10 -11.40
CA ASP A 75 -6.36 25.64 -12.13
C ASP A 75 -7.14 24.56 -11.35
N GLU A 76 -8.46 24.74 -11.24
CA GLU A 76 -9.33 23.84 -10.47
C GLU A 76 -9.35 22.41 -11.01
N HIS A 77 -9.27 22.23 -12.34
CA HIS A 77 -9.26 20.89 -12.93
C HIS A 77 -7.94 20.17 -12.65
N TYR A 78 -6.82 20.89 -12.71
CA TYR A 78 -5.52 20.33 -12.37
C TYR A 78 -5.41 19.99 -10.88
N ILE A 79 -5.92 20.86 -10.00
CA ILE A 79 -6.02 20.59 -8.56
C ILE A 79 -6.86 19.33 -8.29
N ALA A 80 -8.02 19.21 -8.93
CA ALA A 80 -8.87 18.04 -8.79
C ALA A 80 -8.17 16.75 -9.26
N ALA A 81 -7.41 16.80 -10.37
CA ALA A 81 -6.63 15.66 -10.86
C ALA A 81 -5.49 15.29 -9.89
N CYS A 82 -4.76 16.29 -9.36
CA CYS A 82 -3.73 16.06 -8.33
C CYS A 82 -4.30 15.42 -7.06
N HIS A 83 -5.49 15.85 -6.64
CA HIS A 83 -6.18 15.25 -5.50
C HIS A 83 -6.55 13.79 -5.78
N ARG A 84 -7.02 13.44 -6.99
CA ARG A 84 -7.30 12.05 -7.37
C ARG A 84 -6.06 11.17 -7.36
N CYS A 85 -4.92 11.64 -7.90
CA CYS A 85 -3.65 10.93 -7.80
C CYS A 85 -3.26 10.69 -6.34
N SER A 86 -3.37 11.71 -5.49
CA SER A 86 -3.04 11.61 -4.07
C SER A 86 -3.90 10.59 -3.34
N LEU A 87 -5.20 10.50 -3.69
CA LEU A 87 -6.09 9.47 -3.15
C LEU A 87 -5.70 8.07 -3.63
N ALA A 88 -5.43 7.89 -4.93
CA ALA A 88 -5.03 6.59 -5.47
C ALA A 88 -3.70 6.10 -4.89
N ASP A 89 -2.75 7.00 -4.64
CA ASP A 89 -1.51 6.68 -3.91
C ASP A 89 -1.77 6.26 -2.47
N GLY A 90 -2.72 6.91 -1.79
CA GLY A 90 -3.17 6.53 -0.45
C GLY A 90 -3.81 5.14 -0.43
N ASP A 91 -4.60 4.82 -1.43
CA ASP A 91 -5.22 3.50 -1.58
C ASP A 91 -4.16 2.42 -1.85
N MET A 92 -3.19 2.68 -2.72
CA MET A 92 -2.06 1.78 -2.98
C MET A 92 -1.25 1.46 -1.72
N LYS A 93 -0.99 2.48 -0.88
CA LYS A 93 -0.34 2.28 0.42
C LYS A 93 -1.21 1.41 1.34
N SER A 94 -2.51 1.63 1.34
CA SER A 94 -3.45 0.84 2.14
C SER A 94 -3.48 -0.64 1.70
N VAL A 95 -3.46 -0.91 0.39
CA VAL A 95 -3.33 -2.28 -0.14
C VAL A 95 -2.00 -2.92 0.28
N SER A 96 -0.91 -2.15 0.30
CA SER A 96 0.39 -2.64 0.78
C SER A 96 0.36 -3.01 2.26
N HIS A 97 -0.20 -2.14 3.11
CA HIS A 97 -0.35 -2.44 4.53
C HIS A 97 -1.25 -3.66 4.76
N ARG A 98 -2.37 -3.77 4.02
CA ARG A 98 -3.24 -4.94 4.06
C ARG A 98 -2.49 -6.23 3.73
N LYS A 99 -1.64 -6.21 2.69
CA LYS A 99 -0.79 -7.36 2.33
C LYS A 99 0.11 -7.77 3.51
N GLU A 100 0.77 -6.82 4.15
CA GLU A 100 1.64 -7.08 5.30
C GLU A 100 0.86 -7.68 6.47
N SER A 101 -0.31 -7.13 6.78
CA SER A 101 -1.22 -7.70 7.78
C SER A 101 -1.62 -9.13 7.43
N LEU A 102 -2.01 -9.40 6.19
CA LEU A 102 -2.39 -10.73 5.73
C LEU A 102 -1.23 -11.74 5.84
N VAL A 103 0.00 -11.34 5.51
CA VAL A 103 1.21 -12.16 5.71
C VAL A 103 1.40 -12.50 7.18
N ASN A 104 1.19 -11.54 8.08
CA ASN A 104 1.30 -11.76 9.51
C ASN A 104 0.23 -12.73 10.02
N GLU A 105 -1.03 -12.57 9.60
CA GLU A 105 -2.12 -13.48 9.99
C GLU A 105 -1.87 -14.92 9.54
N VAL A 106 -1.47 -15.11 8.27
CA VAL A 106 -1.12 -16.45 7.76
C VAL A 106 0.06 -17.05 8.52
N THR A 107 1.05 -16.23 8.88
CA THR A 107 2.21 -16.68 9.67
C THR A 107 1.78 -17.13 11.07
N LEU A 108 0.91 -16.38 11.74
CA LEU A 108 0.36 -16.75 13.05
C LEU A 108 -0.48 -18.03 12.99
N TRP A 109 -1.28 -18.18 11.93
CA TRP A 109 -2.07 -19.37 11.68
C TRP A 109 -1.18 -20.61 11.48
N LEU A 110 -0.14 -20.51 10.63
CA LEU A 110 0.83 -21.59 10.41
C LEU A 110 1.64 -21.93 11.67
N ALA A 111 1.91 -20.96 12.54
CA ALA A 111 2.57 -21.18 13.81
C ALA A 111 1.68 -21.88 14.86
N GLY A 112 0.42 -22.19 14.53
CA GLY A 112 -0.52 -22.81 15.45
C GLY A 112 -0.96 -21.86 16.58
N TYR A 113 -0.76 -20.55 16.43
CA TYR A 113 -1.10 -19.58 17.47
C TYR A 113 -2.60 -19.57 17.80
N PHE A 114 -3.44 -19.85 16.79
CA PHE A 114 -4.90 -19.98 16.92
C PHE A 114 -5.38 -21.43 17.04
N ALA A 115 -4.47 -22.42 17.02
CA ALA A 115 -4.82 -23.82 17.21
C ALA A 115 -5.04 -24.11 18.70
N THR A 116 -6.24 -23.81 19.21
CA THR A 116 -6.84 -24.32 20.45
C THR A 116 -5.99 -24.27 21.73
N THR A 117 -6.46 -23.55 22.75
CA THR A 117 -5.99 -23.61 24.16
C THR A 117 -6.25 -24.96 24.86
N GLY A 118 -6.24 -26.08 24.13
CA GLY A 118 -6.62 -27.41 24.63
C GLY A 118 -5.75 -28.57 24.17
N LEU A 119 -4.71 -28.35 23.35
CA LEU A 119 -3.74 -29.40 23.01
C LEU A 119 -2.41 -29.15 23.76
N PRO A 120 -1.81 -30.19 24.36
CA PRO A 120 -0.59 -30.03 25.13
C PRO A 120 0.51 -29.44 24.23
N LYS A 121 1.13 -28.35 24.71
CA LYS A 121 2.20 -27.58 24.03
C LYS A 121 3.51 -28.35 23.84
N THR A 122 3.49 -29.67 23.94
CA THR A 122 4.67 -30.53 23.79
C THR A 122 4.44 -31.45 22.60
N VAL A 123 4.87 -31.00 21.42
CA VAL A 123 5.43 -31.95 20.46
C VAL A 123 6.76 -32.36 21.07
N ASP A 124 6.96 -33.65 21.36
CA ASP A 124 8.20 -34.15 21.97
C ASP A 124 9.43 -33.51 21.29
N GLY A 125 10.15 -32.65 22.04
CA GLY A 125 11.38 -31.99 21.59
C GLY A 125 11.28 -30.53 21.14
N PHE A 126 10.10 -29.90 21.06
CA PHE A 126 10.00 -28.46 20.75
C PHE A 126 9.69 -27.63 22.00
N ASP A 127 10.70 -26.91 22.49
CA ASP A 127 10.58 -25.98 23.61
C ASP A 127 10.55 -24.52 23.07
N PRO A 128 9.38 -23.86 23.07
CA PRO A 128 9.26 -22.50 22.56
C PRO A 128 10.04 -21.47 23.40
N GLU A 129 10.29 -21.73 24.69
CA GLU A 129 11.11 -20.84 25.54
C GLU A 129 12.58 -20.91 25.13
N LYS A 130 13.07 -22.10 24.79
CA LYS A 130 14.44 -22.29 24.29
C LYS A 130 14.68 -21.54 22.98
N VAL A 131 13.73 -21.57 22.05
CA VAL A 131 13.82 -20.83 20.77
C VAL A 131 13.77 -19.31 21.00
N ALA A 132 12.96 -18.83 21.94
CA ALA A 132 12.89 -17.41 22.30
C ALA A 132 14.20 -16.94 22.97
N LEU A 133 14.79 -17.75 23.84
CA LEU A 133 16.09 -17.52 24.47
C LEU A 133 17.22 -17.46 23.43
N GLU A 134 17.26 -18.39 22.47
CA GLU A 134 18.27 -18.41 21.40
C GLU A 134 18.19 -17.17 20.50
N ARG A 135 16.99 -16.70 20.14
CA ARG A 135 16.80 -15.46 19.37
C ARG A 135 17.28 -14.23 20.14
N THR A 136 17.03 -14.20 21.44
CA THR A 136 17.45 -13.08 22.31
C THR A 136 18.96 -13.09 22.52
N ALA A 137 19.55 -14.26 22.75
CA ALA A 137 20.99 -14.46 22.86
C ALA A 137 21.73 -14.10 21.56
N GLY A 138 21.16 -14.45 20.40
CA GLY A 138 21.70 -14.07 19.08
C GLY A 138 21.73 -12.55 18.87
N LYS A 139 20.66 -11.83 19.26
CA LYS A 139 20.63 -10.36 19.20
C LYS A 139 21.65 -9.71 20.13
N ILE A 140 21.85 -10.26 21.33
CA ILE A 140 22.85 -9.77 22.30
C ILE A 140 24.27 -9.99 21.77
N ARG A 141 24.59 -11.19 21.25
CA ARG A 141 25.89 -11.46 20.60
C ARG A 141 26.17 -10.54 19.42
N GLY A 142 25.18 -10.32 18.56
CA GLY A 142 25.31 -9.41 17.42
C GLY A 142 25.49 -7.94 17.79
N ARG A 143 25.12 -7.52 19.01
CA ARG A 143 25.41 -6.18 19.54
C ARG A 143 26.80 -6.10 20.18
N LEU A 144 27.24 -7.15 20.90
CA LEU A 144 28.56 -7.23 21.50
C LEU A 144 29.70 -7.25 20.47
N ASN A 145 29.50 -7.89 19.32
CA ASN A 145 30.52 -7.92 18.26
C ASN A 145 30.61 -6.61 17.46
N ARG A 146 29.57 -5.77 17.46
CA ARG A 146 29.55 -4.46 16.79
C ARG A 146 30.17 -3.31 17.59
N GLY A 147 30.47 -3.53 18.88
CA GLY A 147 31.14 -2.56 19.74
C GLY A 147 32.64 -2.82 19.91
N LYS A 148 33.22 -3.72 19.11
CA LYS A 148 34.64 -4.10 19.14
C LYS A 148 35.40 -3.78 17.84
N GLU A 149 34.75 -3.12 16.88
CA GLU A 149 35.36 -2.46 15.72
C GLU A 149 35.43 -0.96 15.99
#